data_AF-A0A1M4V3B5-F1
#
_entry.id   AF-A0A1M4V3B5-F1
#
_cell.length_a   1.000
_cell.length_b   1.000
_cell.length_c   1.000
_cell.angle_alpha   90.00
_cell.angle_beta   90.00
_cell.angle_gamma   90.00
#
_symmetry.space_group_name_H-M   'P 1'
#
loop_
_entity.id
_entity.type
_entity.pdbx_description
1 polymer ?
#
loop_
_entity_poly.entity_id
_entity_poly.type
_entity_poly.pdbx_seq_one_letter_code
_entity_poly.pdbx_strand_id
1 'polypeptide(L)'
;MRTPLSLQTDHAPDRRLFLHHALRTTAAAGALLLGGCALRPDTAMTDSRTFSPLPTSPLADHPMHPTQLPLSGWLDWEDPRSGHTWRVWLQMPEFPAPPEGYPALVVMDGNAIFPLAAQWARLQQTRPVYVRGEPCVIIGIGHPGDALFHSDSRKRDFTPPAPDVKPPEGGADVLLDFLQNVLLADWMARIPLNPQRLGLYGHSLSGLFVLHALFTRPALFTDYYAVSPSIWWHDAWLLQEQAHFIASQPNHYRQGADQRANVFLYAGSLEEPSGERPANAPPTGQRHTVRLQITRTREMAQQLQALQWPQLQSSFHLWPDLTHGDTMMPSLMQAVGNMSMPKAWKDADYGLRRE
;
A
#
# COMPACT_ATOMS: atom_id res chain seq x y z
N MET A 1 -19.38 44.03 36.05
CA MET A 1 -20.69 43.64 35.47
C MET A 1 -20.44 42.94 34.14
N ARG A 2 -20.98 41.72 33.99
CA ARG A 2 -21.09 40.88 32.77
C ARG A 2 -19.83 40.16 32.25
N THR A 3 -19.59 39.02 32.90
CA THR A 3 -19.39 37.64 32.40
C THR A 3 -18.83 37.34 30.99
N PRO A 4 -17.86 36.38 30.87
CA PRO A 4 -17.41 35.81 29.60
C PRO A 4 -18.22 34.56 29.19
N LEU A 5 -18.34 34.32 27.88
CA LEU A 5 -18.97 33.12 27.30
C LEU A 5 -17.90 32.10 26.90
N SER A 6 -17.93 30.98 27.61
CA SER A 6 -17.27 29.70 27.33
C SER A 6 -17.99 28.98 26.21
N LEU A 7 -17.26 28.43 25.23
CA LEU A 7 -17.78 27.42 24.31
C LEU A 7 -17.08 26.09 24.57
N GLN A 8 -17.90 25.15 25.04
CA GLN A 8 -17.58 23.77 25.36
C GLN A 8 -17.31 22.94 24.10
N THR A 9 -16.38 22.00 24.28
CA THR A 9 -16.08 20.86 23.41
C THR A 9 -17.19 19.82 23.51
N ASP A 10 -17.82 19.46 22.38
CA ASP A 10 -18.76 18.33 22.30
C ASP A 10 -18.09 17.09 21.72
N HIS A 11 -18.20 15.99 22.47
CA HIS A 11 -17.83 14.63 22.08
C HIS A 11 -18.85 14.05 21.10
N ALA A 12 -18.37 13.48 19.99
CA ALA A 12 -19.18 12.67 19.09
C ALA A 12 -19.34 11.23 19.63
N PRO A 13 -20.55 10.64 19.62
CA PRO A 13 -20.74 9.26 20.02
C PRO A 13 -20.69 8.28 18.84
N ASP A 14 -20.25 7.07 19.18
CA ASP A 14 -20.23 5.81 18.44
C ASP A 14 -21.48 5.55 17.57
N ARG A 15 -21.26 5.12 16.32
CA ARG A 15 -22.31 4.55 15.45
C ARG A 15 -21.96 3.12 15.06
N ARG A 16 -22.52 2.16 15.80
CA ARG A 16 -22.73 0.77 15.36
C ARG A 16 -24.21 0.42 15.41
N LEU A 17 -24.64 -0.32 14.39
CA LEU A 17 -25.85 -1.16 14.26
C LEU A 17 -27.17 -0.46 13.93
N PHE A 18 -27.80 -0.94 12.85
CA PHE A 18 -29.22 -1.31 12.64
C PHE A 18 -29.37 -1.53 11.11
N LEU A 19 -29.96 -2.61 10.57
CA LEU A 19 -31.40 -2.90 10.63
C LEU A 19 -31.68 -4.34 10.10
N HIS A 20 -32.54 -5.10 10.79
CA HIS A 20 -33.25 -6.26 10.25
C HIS A 20 -34.75 -6.11 10.53
N HIS A 21 -35.55 -6.71 9.63
CA HIS A 21 -37.01 -6.90 9.60
C HIS A 21 -37.86 -5.80 8.95
N ALA A 22 -38.67 -6.18 7.96
CA ALA A 22 -40.01 -6.73 8.18
C ALA A 22 -40.67 -7.11 6.84
N LEU A 23 -41.53 -8.12 6.85
CA LEU A 23 -42.76 -8.15 6.04
C LEU A 23 -43.73 -9.17 6.65
N ARG A 24 -44.84 -8.65 7.18
CA ARG A 24 -46.07 -9.37 7.54
C ARG A 24 -47.16 -8.84 6.63
N THR A 25 -47.98 -9.73 6.08
CA THR A 25 -49.30 -9.37 5.54
C THR A 25 -50.38 -10.29 6.08
N THR A 26 -51.49 -9.64 6.37
CA THR A 26 -52.72 -10.00 7.10
C THR A 26 -53.63 -11.00 6.39
N ALA A 27 -54.34 -11.81 7.19
CA ALA A 27 -55.49 -12.62 6.79
C ALA A 27 -56.80 -11.94 7.20
N ALA A 28 -57.87 -12.13 6.41
CA ALA A 28 -59.25 -11.83 6.78
C ALA A 28 -60.16 -12.99 6.35
N ALA A 29 -61.07 -13.38 7.25
CA ALA A 29 -61.96 -14.53 7.15
C ALA A 29 -63.40 -14.12 6.80
N GLY A 30 -64.12 -15.00 6.10
CA GLY A 30 -65.58 -14.94 5.91
C GLY A 30 -66.17 -16.35 6.05
N ALA A 31 -67.18 -16.47 6.91
CA ALA A 31 -67.82 -17.72 7.34
C ALA A 31 -69.05 -18.09 6.49
N LEU A 32 -69.36 -19.39 6.34
CA LEU A 32 -70.61 -20.03 6.81
C LEU A 32 -70.70 -21.51 6.40
N LEU A 33 -71.22 -22.30 7.33
CA LEU A 33 -71.43 -23.74 7.33
C LEU A 33 -72.57 -24.18 6.39
N LEU A 34 -72.46 -25.39 5.83
CA LEU A 34 -73.54 -26.39 5.74
C LEU A 34 -72.92 -27.76 5.40
N GLY A 35 -73.30 -28.78 6.18
CA GLY A 35 -72.67 -30.10 6.16
C GLY A 35 -73.28 -31.09 5.17
N GLY A 36 -72.57 -32.22 5.04
CA GLY A 36 -73.12 -33.50 4.61
C GLY A 36 -72.95 -33.84 3.13
N CYS A 37 -71.88 -34.58 2.80
CA CYS A 37 -71.92 -35.90 2.15
C CYS A 37 -70.53 -36.25 1.59
N ALA A 38 -70.10 -37.48 1.86
CA ALA A 38 -68.78 -38.00 1.53
C ALA A 38 -68.53 -38.11 0.02
N LEU A 39 -67.27 -37.89 -0.41
CA LEU A 39 -66.47 -38.77 -1.27
C LEU A 39 -65.10 -38.10 -1.58
N ARG A 40 -64.04 -38.92 -1.59
CA ARG A 40 -62.61 -38.64 -1.88
C ARG A 40 -62.41 -38.02 -3.29
N PRO A 41 -61.17 -37.70 -3.72
CA PRO A 41 -59.98 -37.11 -3.08
C PRO A 41 -59.62 -35.76 -3.77
N ASP A 42 -58.70 -34.95 -3.23
CA ASP A 42 -57.80 -34.15 -4.09
C ASP A 42 -56.60 -33.60 -3.32
N THR A 43 -55.43 -34.10 -3.74
CA THR A 43 -54.08 -33.53 -3.70
C THR A 43 -53.85 -32.33 -2.80
N ALA A 44 -53.31 -32.60 -1.60
CA ALA A 44 -52.39 -31.66 -0.98
C ALA A 44 -51.15 -31.57 -1.89
N MET A 45 -50.98 -30.42 -2.57
CA MET A 45 -49.67 -30.05 -3.12
C MET A 45 -48.73 -29.85 -1.93
N THR A 46 -48.06 -30.91 -1.53
CA THR A 46 -46.82 -30.80 -0.77
C THR A 46 -45.79 -30.21 -1.73
N ASP A 47 -45.49 -28.92 -1.56
CA ASP A 47 -44.27 -28.29 -2.11
C ASP A 47 -43.08 -28.98 -1.44
N SER A 48 -42.79 -30.18 -1.93
CA SER A 48 -41.66 -31.02 -1.54
C SER A 48 -40.44 -30.54 -2.30
N ARG A 49 -40.09 -29.26 -2.11
CA ARG A 49 -38.72 -28.80 -2.31
C ARG A 49 -37.88 -29.46 -1.23
N THR A 50 -37.48 -30.69 -1.54
CA THR A 50 -36.45 -31.43 -0.84
C THR A 50 -35.16 -30.63 -1.03
N PHE A 51 -34.86 -29.76 -0.07
CA PHE A 51 -33.53 -29.20 0.02
C PHE A 51 -32.58 -30.37 0.25
N SER A 52 -31.61 -30.54 -0.66
CA SER A 52 -30.52 -31.48 -0.42
C SER A 52 -29.90 -31.15 0.93
N PRO A 53 -29.65 -32.15 1.80
CA PRO A 53 -28.97 -31.90 3.06
C PRO A 53 -27.63 -31.23 2.75
N LEU A 54 -27.31 -30.19 3.52
CA LEU A 54 -26.01 -29.53 3.41
C LEU A 54 -24.90 -30.58 3.54
N PRO A 55 -23.82 -30.48 2.74
CA PRO A 55 -22.70 -31.40 2.85
C PRO A 55 -22.18 -31.41 4.30
N THR A 56 -22.04 -32.61 4.85
CA THR A 56 -21.59 -32.84 6.24
C THR A 56 -20.09 -33.02 6.36
N SER A 57 -19.37 -33.05 5.23
CA SER A 57 -17.91 -33.14 5.21
C SER A 57 -17.29 -31.89 5.83
N PRO A 58 -16.19 -32.03 6.60
CA PRO A 58 -15.38 -30.89 7.01
C PRO A 58 -15.02 -30.03 5.81
N LEU A 59 -15.12 -28.69 5.95
CA LEU A 59 -14.76 -27.74 4.89
C LEU A 59 -13.32 -27.94 4.39
N ALA A 60 -12.43 -28.45 5.24
CA ALA A 60 -11.04 -28.77 4.90
C ALA A 60 -10.90 -29.92 3.87
N ASP A 61 -11.91 -30.79 3.78
CA ASP A 61 -11.92 -31.95 2.87
C ASP A 61 -12.59 -31.61 1.52
N HIS A 62 -13.13 -30.39 1.39
CA HIS A 62 -13.65 -29.94 0.10
C HIS A 62 -12.49 -29.72 -0.88
N PRO A 63 -12.63 -30.14 -2.15
CA PRO A 63 -11.61 -29.91 -3.16
C PRO A 63 -11.45 -28.40 -3.36
N MET A 64 -10.29 -27.89 -2.95
CA MET A 64 -9.91 -26.50 -3.15
C MET A 64 -9.08 -26.37 -4.42
N HIS A 65 -9.50 -25.49 -5.32
CA HIS A 65 -8.69 -25.12 -6.48
C HIS A 65 -7.71 -24.01 -6.09
N PRO A 66 -6.45 -24.04 -6.56
CA PRO A 66 -5.53 -22.93 -6.38
C PRO A 66 -6.12 -21.63 -6.94
N THR A 67 -6.05 -20.55 -6.15
CA THR A 67 -6.44 -19.22 -6.63
C THR A 67 -5.30 -18.60 -7.42
N GLN A 68 -5.58 -18.14 -8.63
CA GLN A 68 -4.64 -17.37 -9.45
C GLN A 68 -5.03 -15.90 -9.44
N LEU A 69 -4.03 -15.01 -9.46
CA LEU A 69 -4.25 -13.59 -9.70
C LEU A 69 -4.15 -13.32 -11.21
N PRO A 70 -5.23 -12.90 -11.88
CA PRO A 70 -5.22 -12.63 -13.32
C PRO A 70 -4.12 -11.66 -13.75
N LEU A 71 -3.58 -11.89 -14.95
CA LEU A 71 -2.52 -11.08 -15.58
C LEU A 71 -1.28 -10.88 -14.69
N SER A 72 -1.06 -11.81 -13.77
CA SER A 72 0.04 -11.75 -12.81
C SER A 72 0.87 -13.02 -12.86
N GLY A 73 2.17 -12.87 -12.63
CA GLY A 73 3.12 -13.97 -12.56
C GLY A 73 4.35 -13.59 -11.76
N TRP A 74 5.25 -14.54 -11.59
CA TRP A 74 6.53 -14.31 -10.94
C TRP A 74 7.60 -15.20 -11.54
N LEU A 75 8.86 -14.76 -11.40
CA LEU A 75 10.04 -15.55 -11.68
C LEU A 75 11.11 -15.25 -10.64
N ASP A 76 11.98 -16.23 -10.37
CA ASP A 76 13.19 -15.99 -9.58
C ASP A 76 14.29 -15.57 -10.56
N TRP A 77 14.84 -14.37 -10.37
CA TRP A 77 15.84 -13.76 -11.26
C TRP A 77 17.17 -13.63 -10.54
N GLU A 78 18.17 -14.37 -11.04
CA GLU A 78 19.56 -14.23 -10.59
C GLU A 78 20.24 -13.05 -11.29
N ASP A 79 20.78 -12.12 -10.51
CA ASP A 79 21.67 -11.09 -11.03
C ASP A 79 23.05 -11.66 -11.30
N PRO A 80 23.53 -11.66 -12.55
CA PRO A 80 24.83 -12.22 -12.89
C PRO A 80 26.01 -11.45 -12.28
N ARG A 81 25.80 -10.21 -11.80
CA ARG A 81 26.87 -9.39 -11.21
C ARG A 81 27.12 -9.75 -9.75
N SER A 82 26.06 -9.90 -8.97
CA SER A 82 26.15 -10.19 -7.54
C SER A 82 25.97 -11.68 -7.20
N GLY A 83 25.39 -12.47 -8.09
CA GLY A 83 24.97 -13.85 -7.82
C GLY A 83 23.77 -13.96 -6.87
N HIS A 84 23.13 -12.84 -6.51
CA HIS A 84 21.91 -12.86 -5.72
C HIS A 84 20.69 -13.16 -6.60
N THR A 85 19.75 -13.91 -6.03
CA THR A 85 18.46 -14.20 -6.67
C THR A 85 17.34 -13.48 -5.94
N TRP A 86 16.53 -12.73 -6.68
CA TRP A 86 15.31 -12.10 -6.18
C TRP A 86 14.09 -12.72 -6.83
N ARG A 87 13.00 -12.81 -6.07
CA ARG A 87 11.69 -13.13 -6.65
C ARG A 87 11.09 -11.87 -7.23
N VAL A 88 10.89 -11.84 -8.53
CA VAL A 88 10.30 -10.72 -9.26
C VAL A 88 8.87 -11.09 -9.66
N TRP A 89 7.91 -10.37 -9.12
CA TRP A 89 6.49 -10.47 -9.44
C TRP A 89 6.12 -9.39 -10.46
N LEU A 90 5.24 -9.71 -11.40
CA LEU A 90 4.71 -8.78 -12.39
C LEU A 90 3.21 -8.91 -12.45
N GLN A 91 2.50 -7.79 -12.40
CA GLN A 91 1.10 -7.70 -12.81
C GLN A 91 0.96 -6.69 -13.96
N MET A 92 0.41 -7.17 -15.08
CA MET A 92 0.08 -6.35 -16.24
C MET A 92 -1.36 -5.84 -16.18
N PRO A 93 -1.62 -4.57 -16.53
CA PRO A 93 -2.98 -4.05 -16.59
C PRO A 93 -3.86 -4.75 -17.63
N GLU A 94 -5.18 -4.70 -17.41
CA GLU A 94 -6.18 -5.22 -18.37
C GLU A 94 -6.39 -4.28 -19.57
N PHE A 95 -6.13 -2.98 -19.40
CA PHE A 95 -6.31 -1.97 -20.44
C PHE A 95 -4.98 -1.62 -21.12
N PRO A 96 -4.99 -1.22 -22.41
CA PRO A 96 -3.78 -0.83 -23.15
C PRO A 96 -3.02 0.35 -22.51
N ALA A 97 -1.73 0.45 -22.86
CA ALA A 97 -0.87 1.53 -22.40
C ALA A 97 -1.35 2.90 -22.91
N PRO A 98 -1.22 3.96 -22.09
CA PRO A 98 -1.23 5.34 -22.59
C PRO A 98 -0.15 5.56 -23.67
N PRO A 99 -0.27 6.57 -24.53
CA PRO A 99 0.74 6.90 -25.54
C PRO A 99 2.16 7.09 -24.99
N GLU A 100 2.27 7.61 -23.76
CA GLU A 100 3.51 7.82 -23.03
C GLU A 100 4.03 6.58 -22.29
N GLY A 101 3.31 5.46 -22.36
CA GLY A 101 3.59 4.23 -21.62
C GLY A 101 2.86 4.13 -20.28
N TYR A 102 2.84 2.93 -19.71
CA TYR A 102 2.26 2.65 -18.39
C TYR A 102 3.07 3.34 -17.28
N PRO A 103 2.43 3.99 -16.30
CA PRO A 103 3.04 4.14 -14.99
C PRO A 103 3.34 2.76 -14.37
N ALA A 104 4.42 2.67 -13.58
CA ALA A 104 4.75 1.46 -12.86
C ALA A 104 5.08 1.74 -11.38
N LEU A 105 4.62 0.87 -10.49
CA LEU A 105 4.98 0.87 -9.08
C LEU A 105 5.82 -0.37 -8.75
N VAL A 106 7.08 -0.14 -8.40
CA VAL A 106 7.96 -1.16 -7.82
C VAL A 106 7.68 -1.23 -6.33
N VAL A 107 7.20 -2.39 -5.86
CA VAL A 107 6.88 -2.65 -4.45
C VAL A 107 7.93 -3.60 -3.88
N MET A 108 8.67 -3.14 -2.87
CA MET A 108 9.52 -4.02 -2.08
C MET A 108 8.65 -4.98 -1.28
N ASP A 109 9.25 -6.05 -0.75
CA ASP A 109 8.53 -7.08 0.02
C ASP A 109 7.41 -7.76 -0.76
N GLY A 110 7.68 -8.04 -2.03
CA GLY A 110 6.73 -8.60 -2.98
C GLY A 110 6.00 -9.84 -2.45
N ASN A 111 6.69 -10.77 -1.77
CA ASN A 111 6.06 -11.95 -1.17
C ASN A 111 4.91 -11.60 -0.23
N ALA A 112 5.00 -10.49 0.50
CA ALA A 112 3.98 -10.05 1.45
C ALA A 112 2.89 -9.19 0.80
N ILE A 113 3.26 -8.25 -0.08
CA ILE A 113 2.34 -7.17 -0.48
C ILE A 113 1.99 -7.11 -1.96
N PHE A 114 2.68 -7.86 -2.83
CA PHE A 114 2.39 -7.84 -4.26
C PHE A 114 0.94 -8.18 -4.58
N PRO A 115 0.33 -9.26 -4.03
CA PRO A 115 -1.06 -9.60 -4.35
C PRO A 115 -2.04 -8.48 -3.98
N LEU A 116 -1.77 -7.76 -2.89
CA LEU A 116 -2.59 -6.63 -2.44
C LEU A 116 -2.48 -5.45 -3.41
N ALA A 117 -1.25 -5.08 -3.80
CA ALA A 117 -0.99 -4.01 -4.74
C ALA A 117 -1.59 -4.29 -6.12
N ALA A 118 -1.34 -5.49 -6.65
CA ALA A 118 -1.82 -5.95 -7.96
C ALA A 118 -3.35 -6.03 -8.00
N GLN A 119 -3.99 -6.60 -6.98
CA GLN A 119 -5.45 -6.66 -6.92
C GLN A 119 -6.08 -5.27 -6.77
N TRP A 120 -5.45 -4.37 -6.00
CA TRP A 120 -5.92 -2.99 -5.87
C TRP A 120 -5.77 -2.21 -7.18
N ALA A 121 -4.66 -2.35 -7.90
CA ALA A 121 -4.45 -1.75 -9.22
C ALA A 121 -5.52 -2.20 -10.23
N ARG A 122 -5.87 -3.49 -10.24
CA ARG A 122 -6.97 -4.01 -11.06
C ARG A 122 -8.32 -3.42 -10.67
N LEU A 123 -8.60 -3.30 -9.37
CA LEU A 123 -9.85 -2.72 -8.89
C LEU A 123 -10.00 -1.23 -9.27
N GLN A 124 -8.91 -0.47 -9.35
CA GLN A 124 -8.95 0.90 -9.88
C GLN A 124 -9.52 0.94 -11.31
N GLN A 125 -9.21 -0.07 -12.12
CA GLN A 125 -9.59 -0.12 -13.53
C GLN A 125 -11.06 -0.50 -13.77
N THR A 126 -11.80 -0.95 -12.75
CA THR A 126 -13.25 -1.21 -12.85
C THR A 126 -14.09 0.05 -12.65
N ARG A 127 -13.47 1.17 -12.29
CA ARG A 127 -14.16 2.44 -12.05
C ARG A 127 -14.69 3.06 -13.36
N PRO A 128 -15.70 3.95 -13.27
CA PRO A 128 -16.16 4.73 -14.42
C PRO A 128 -15.01 5.49 -15.08
N VAL A 129 -15.04 5.61 -16.41
CA VAL A 129 -13.94 6.15 -17.24
C VAL A 129 -13.42 7.51 -16.73
N TYR A 130 -14.30 8.37 -16.23
CA TYR A 130 -13.95 9.72 -15.77
C TYR A 130 -13.19 9.77 -14.42
N VAL A 131 -13.15 8.68 -13.65
CA VAL A 131 -12.44 8.56 -12.34
C VAL A 131 -11.53 7.34 -12.26
N ARG A 132 -11.39 6.59 -13.36
CA ARG A 132 -10.61 5.34 -13.43
C ARG A 132 -9.12 5.56 -13.22
N GLY A 133 -8.61 6.66 -13.76
CA GLY A 133 -7.19 6.85 -13.90
C GLY A 133 -6.56 5.97 -14.99
N GLU A 134 -5.25 6.05 -15.11
CA GLU A 134 -4.44 5.27 -16.03
C GLU A 134 -4.14 3.86 -15.49
N PRO A 135 -4.03 2.85 -16.37
CA PRO A 135 -3.61 1.51 -15.98
C PRO A 135 -2.17 1.50 -15.46
N CYS A 136 -1.94 0.95 -14.27
CA CYS A 136 -0.63 0.91 -13.60
C CYS A 136 -0.06 -0.52 -13.55
N VAL A 137 1.19 -0.69 -13.98
CA VAL A 137 1.94 -1.95 -13.85
C VAL A 137 2.46 -2.07 -12.41
N ILE A 138 2.29 -3.24 -11.79
CA ILE A 138 2.84 -3.51 -10.45
C ILE A 138 3.99 -4.51 -10.57
N ILE A 139 5.13 -4.14 -9.98
CA ILE A 139 6.36 -4.95 -9.98
C ILE A 139 6.72 -5.25 -8.54
N GLY A 140 6.61 -6.51 -8.11
CA GLY A 140 6.99 -6.91 -6.76
C GLY A 140 8.41 -7.42 -6.68
N ILE A 141 9.18 -6.99 -5.69
CA ILE A 141 10.54 -7.47 -5.43
C ILE A 141 10.57 -8.15 -4.08
N GLY A 142 10.91 -9.43 -4.08
CA GLY A 142 11.01 -10.23 -2.88
C GLY A 142 12.09 -11.29 -3.00
N HIS A 143 11.88 -12.44 -2.35
CA HIS A 143 12.89 -13.48 -2.21
C HIS A 143 12.32 -14.86 -2.56
N PRO A 144 13.13 -15.77 -3.11
CA PRO A 144 12.70 -17.15 -3.37
C PRO A 144 12.19 -17.84 -2.10
N GLY A 145 11.03 -18.50 -2.22
CA GLY A 145 10.32 -19.18 -1.13
C GLY A 145 8.96 -18.55 -0.80
N ASP A 146 8.26 -19.18 0.14
CA ASP A 146 6.85 -18.84 0.45
C ASP A 146 6.68 -17.99 1.71
N ALA A 147 7.77 -17.66 2.41
CA ALA A 147 7.70 -16.78 3.57
C ALA A 147 7.33 -15.36 3.13
N LEU A 148 6.44 -14.71 3.89
CA LEU A 148 6.08 -13.31 3.64
C LEU A 148 7.31 -12.39 3.78
N PHE A 149 8.19 -12.69 4.74
CA PHE A 149 9.40 -11.92 5.02
C PHE A 149 10.61 -12.83 5.23
N HIS A 150 11.63 -12.65 4.40
CA HIS A 150 12.92 -13.34 4.53
C HIS A 150 13.90 -12.46 5.32
N SER A 151 13.89 -12.58 6.65
CA SER A 151 14.58 -11.65 7.57
C SER A 151 16.01 -11.29 7.16
N ASP A 152 16.87 -12.28 6.91
CA ASP A 152 18.28 -12.03 6.57
C ASP A 152 18.47 -11.41 5.18
N SER A 153 17.72 -11.87 4.19
CA SER A 153 17.74 -11.28 2.84
C SER A 153 17.22 -9.84 2.84
N ARG A 154 16.18 -9.54 3.63
CA ARG A 154 15.66 -8.17 3.79
C ARG A 154 16.68 -7.25 4.47
N LYS A 155 17.34 -7.74 5.52
CA LYS A 155 18.43 -7.00 6.17
C LYS A 155 19.54 -6.70 5.17
N ARG A 156 19.96 -7.69 4.38
CA ARG A 156 20.94 -7.49 3.30
C ARG A 156 20.49 -6.44 2.30
N ASP A 157 19.32 -6.63 1.71
CA ASP A 157 18.94 -5.87 0.53
C ASP A 157 18.40 -4.47 0.83
N PHE A 158 17.93 -4.21 2.06
CA PHE A 158 17.26 -2.94 2.37
C PHE A 158 18.04 -2.01 3.31
N THR A 159 19.20 -2.44 3.79
CA THR A 159 20.05 -1.58 4.63
C THR A 159 21.19 -0.98 3.80
N PRO A 160 21.39 0.36 3.88
CA PRO A 160 22.50 1.02 3.20
C PRO A 160 23.86 0.48 3.60
N PRO A 161 24.87 0.51 2.71
CA PRO A 161 26.24 0.34 3.14
C PRO A 161 26.61 1.49 4.10
N ALA A 162 27.13 1.14 5.27
CA ALA A 162 27.59 2.12 6.25
C ALA A 162 28.81 1.59 7.03
N PRO A 163 29.62 2.47 7.65
CA PRO A 163 30.76 2.05 8.46
C PRO A 163 30.35 1.05 9.55
N ASP A 164 31.15 0.01 9.75
CA ASP A 164 30.97 -1.00 10.81
C ASP A 164 29.70 -1.87 10.76
N VAL A 165 28.87 -1.75 9.71
CA VAL A 165 27.74 -2.65 9.45
C VAL A 165 28.22 -4.09 9.36
N LYS A 166 27.45 -5.02 9.94
CA LYS A 166 27.78 -6.44 9.97
C LYS A 166 26.86 -7.23 9.04
N PRO A 167 27.38 -8.28 8.37
CA PRO A 167 26.54 -9.19 7.61
C PRO A 167 25.34 -9.71 8.43
N PRO A 168 24.16 -9.85 7.81
CA PRO A 168 23.94 -9.75 6.37
C PRO A 168 23.71 -8.33 5.84
N GLU A 169 23.69 -7.29 6.67
CA GLU A 169 23.34 -5.90 6.31
C GLU A 169 24.36 -5.21 5.36
N GLY A 170 23.93 -4.14 4.70
CA GLY A 170 24.76 -3.25 3.86
C GLY A 170 24.67 -3.44 2.36
N GLY A 171 23.70 -4.21 1.85
CA GLY A 171 23.58 -4.60 0.45
C GLY A 171 22.60 -3.75 -0.39
N ALA A 172 22.09 -2.62 0.10
CA ALA A 172 21.10 -1.83 -0.64
C ALA A 172 21.57 -1.37 -2.03
N ASP A 173 22.82 -0.95 -2.18
CA ASP A 173 23.37 -0.56 -3.49
C ASP A 173 23.35 -1.72 -4.49
N VAL A 174 23.54 -2.97 -4.03
CA VAL A 174 23.52 -4.16 -4.89
C VAL A 174 22.12 -4.41 -5.43
N LEU A 175 21.09 -4.25 -4.59
CA LEU A 175 19.70 -4.33 -5.06
C LEU A 175 19.37 -3.17 -5.99
N LEU A 176 19.81 -1.93 -5.71
CA LEU A 176 19.58 -0.79 -6.61
C LEU A 176 20.22 -1.00 -7.98
N ASP A 177 21.44 -1.54 -8.02
CA ASP A 177 22.12 -1.85 -9.27
C ASP A 177 21.38 -2.93 -10.07
N PHE A 178 20.80 -3.94 -9.41
CA PHE A 178 19.92 -4.91 -10.07
C PHE A 178 18.66 -4.24 -10.63
N LEU A 179 17.97 -3.43 -9.83
CA LEU A 179 16.74 -2.74 -10.26
C LEU A 179 17.01 -1.86 -11.48
N GLN A 180 18.07 -1.06 -11.44
CA GLN A 180 18.40 -0.12 -12.51
C GLN A 180 18.96 -0.82 -13.76
N ASN A 181 19.99 -1.65 -13.59
CA ASN A 181 20.82 -2.09 -14.72
C ASN A 181 20.41 -3.44 -15.29
N VAL A 182 19.56 -4.20 -14.59
CA VAL A 182 19.09 -5.51 -15.01
C VAL A 182 17.59 -5.48 -15.23
N LEU A 183 16.81 -5.25 -14.17
CA LEU A 183 15.36 -5.37 -14.22
C LEU A 183 14.72 -4.30 -15.10
N LEU A 184 14.87 -3.02 -14.74
CA LEU A 184 14.21 -1.92 -15.45
C LEU A 184 14.79 -1.74 -16.86
N ALA A 185 16.10 -1.92 -17.03
CA ALA A 185 16.74 -1.90 -18.35
C ALA A 185 16.16 -2.95 -19.31
N ASP A 186 15.96 -4.20 -18.87
CA ASP A 186 15.36 -5.24 -19.73
C ASP A 186 13.85 -5.00 -19.93
N TRP A 187 13.11 -4.65 -18.88
CA TRP A 187 11.66 -4.54 -18.96
C TRP A 187 11.19 -3.32 -19.73
N MET A 188 11.87 -2.18 -19.63
CA MET A 188 11.54 -1.01 -20.44
C MET A 188 11.73 -1.25 -21.95
N ALA A 189 12.53 -2.25 -22.35
CA ALA A 189 12.68 -2.65 -23.75
C ALA A 189 11.54 -3.56 -24.24
N ARG A 190 10.77 -4.17 -23.34
CA ARG A 190 9.76 -5.20 -23.65
C ARG A 190 8.33 -4.80 -23.26
N ILE A 191 8.20 -3.89 -22.30
CA ILE A 191 6.96 -3.35 -21.77
C ILE A 191 7.00 -1.85 -22.04
N PRO A 192 5.91 -1.24 -22.56
CA PRO A 192 5.85 0.20 -22.78
C PRO A 192 5.69 0.92 -21.43
N LEU A 193 6.74 0.95 -20.62
CA LEU A 193 6.78 1.67 -19.35
C LEU A 193 7.12 3.13 -19.59
N ASN A 194 6.52 4.02 -18.81
CA ASN A 194 6.84 5.44 -18.82
C ASN A 194 7.98 5.74 -17.82
N PRO A 195 9.20 6.08 -18.28
CA PRO A 195 10.32 6.38 -17.39
C PRO A 195 10.07 7.57 -16.45
N GLN A 196 9.15 8.47 -16.81
CA GLN A 196 8.80 9.65 -16.00
C GLN A 196 7.68 9.39 -14.99
N ARG A 197 7.31 8.11 -14.82
CA ARG A 197 6.26 7.63 -13.92
C ARG A 197 6.63 6.27 -13.32
N LEU A 198 7.81 6.22 -12.71
CA LEU A 198 8.28 5.06 -11.97
C LEU A 198 8.20 5.35 -10.47
N GLY A 199 7.37 4.59 -9.76
CA GLY A 199 7.24 4.68 -8.32
C GLY A 199 8.03 3.58 -7.59
N LEU A 200 8.55 3.89 -6.41
CA LEU A 200 9.16 2.93 -5.49
C LEU A 200 8.45 2.97 -4.14
N TYR A 201 7.97 1.82 -3.68
CA TYR A 201 7.27 1.66 -2.41
C TYR A 201 8.02 0.70 -1.49
N GLY A 202 8.10 1.06 -0.20
CA GLY A 202 8.64 0.19 0.83
C GLY A 202 8.16 0.56 2.23
N HIS A 203 8.14 -0.45 3.09
CA HIS A 203 7.70 -0.37 4.49
C HIS A 203 8.82 -0.76 5.46
N SER A 204 8.97 -0.04 6.57
CA SER A 204 9.97 -0.37 7.60
C SER A 204 11.40 -0.32 7.04
N LEU A 205 12.14 -1.45 7.02
CA LEU A 205 13.45 -1.52 6.37
C LEU A 205 13.38 -1.24 4.87
N SER A 206 12.36 -1.70 4.15
CA SER A 206 12.25 -1.34 2.73
C SER A 206 11.83 0.13 2.53
N GLY A 207 11.24 0.77 3.55
CA GLY A 207 11.05 2.22 3.57
C GLY A 207 12.37 2.99 3.76
N LEU A 208 13.31 2.44 4.54
CA LEU A 208 14.69 2.93 4.62
C LEU A 208 15.38 2.81 3.25
N PHE A 209 15.22 1.68 2.56
CA PHE A 209 15.72 1.48 1.19
C PHE A 209 15.17 2.50 0.19
N VAL A 210 13.86 2.83 0.27
CA VAL A 210 13.24 3.85 -0.61
C VAL A 210 13.94 5.20 -0.46
N LEU A 211 14.25 5.61 0.78
CA LEU A 211 14.93 6.88 1.03
C LEU A 211 16.40 6.84 0.62
N HIS A 212 17.08 5.70 0.83
CA HIS A 212 18.42 5.49 0.31
C HIS A 212 18.47 5.59 -1.22
N ALA A 213 17.49 5.02 -1.92
CA ALA A 213 17.34 5.14 -3.36
C ALA A 213 17.16 6.60 -3.81
N LEU A 214 16.35 7.39 -3.10
CA LEU A 214 16.19 8.82 -3.36
C LEU A 214 17.52 9.57 -3.21
N PHE A 215 18.27 9.32 -2.13
CA PHE A 215 19.47 10.09 -1.82
C PHE A 215 20.68 9.70 -2.67
N THR A 216 20.76 8.45 -3.13
CA THR A 216 21.93 7.95 -3.87
C THR A 216 21.67 7.77 -5.37
N ARG A 217 20.44 7.49 -5.79
CA ARG A 217 20.01 7.35 -7.20
C ARG A 217 18.75 8.20 -7.48
N PRO A 218 18.79 9.53 -7.26
CA PRO A 218 17.63 10.42 -7.38
C PRO A 218 16.92 10.42 -8.74
N ALA A 219 17.62 9.96 -9.78
CA ALA A 219 17.12 9.89 -11.14
C ALA A 219 16.40 8.58 -11.49
N LEU A 220 16.37 7.60 -10.58
CA LEU A 220 15.87 6.26 -10.90
C LEU A 220 14.34 6.16 -10.84
N PHE A 221 13.72 6.89 -9.92
CA PHE A 221 12.27 6.91 -9.72
C PHE A 221 11.76 8.35 -9.65
N THR A 222 10.47 8.54 -9.94
CA THR A 222 9.80 9.83 -9.85
C THR A 222 8.93 9.97 -8.62
N ASP A 223 8.52 8.85 -8.02
CA ASP A 223 7.62 8.82 -6.87
C ASP A 223 8.15 7.85 -5.80
N TYR A 224 8.48 8.37 -4.62
CA TYR A 224 9.09 7.62 -3.53
C TYR A 224 8.09 7.53 -2.37
N TYR A 225 7.62 6.32 -2.07
CA TYR A 225 6.67 6.04 -1.00
C TYR A 225 7.39 5.33 0.16
N ALA A 226 7.92 6.14 1.09
CA ALA A 226 8.64 5.66 2.27
C ALA A 226 7.66 5.52 3.44
N VAL A 227 7.22 4.30 3.71
CA VAL A 227 6.20 4.01 4.74
C VAL A 227 6.86 3.52 6.01
N SER A 228 6.60 4.21 7.13
CA SER A 228 7.20 3.92 8.42
C SER A 228 8.71 3.63 8.32
N PRO A 229 9.49 4.46 7.60
CA PRO A 229 10.85 4.12 7.20
C PRO A 229 11.74 3.99 8.43
N SER A 230 12.58 2.96 8.48
CA SER A 230 13.48 2.69 9.62
C SER A 230 14.68 3.65 9.66
N ILE A 231 14.42 4.97 9.69
CA ILE A 231 15.44 6.03 9.73
C ILE A 231 16.33 5.89 10.97
N TRP A 232 15.84 5.26 12.05
CA TRP A 232 16.60 4.98 13.26
C TRP A 232 17.71 3.94 13.09
N TRP A 233 17.71 3.17 12.00
CA TRP A 233 18.70 2.13 11.75
C TRP A 233 20.13 2.70 11.75
N HIS A 234 21.06 1.95 12.34
CA HIS A 234 22.49 2.26 12.42
C HIS A 234 22.79 3.70 12.85
N ASP A 235 22.32 4.05 14.05
CA ASP A 235 22.46 5.40 14.64
C ASP A 235 21.98 6.53 13.73
N ALA A 236 20.91 6.25 12.99
CA ALA A 236 20.33 7.14 11.98
C ALA A 236 21.30 7.57 10.87
N TRP A 237 22.11 6.61 10.40
CA TRP A 237 23.04 6.79 9.27
C TRP A 237 22.42 7.47 8.06
N LEU A 238 21.15 7.19 7.76
CA LEU A 238 20.43 7.78 6.63
C LEU A 238 20.43 9.33 6.65
N LEU A 239 20.54 9.96 7.82
CA LEU A 239 20.65 11.42 7.93
C LEU A 239 21.96 11.95 7.32
N GLN A 240 23.03 11.15 7.31
CA GLN A 240 24.28 11.49 6.61
C GLN A 240 24.10 11.44 5.09
N GLU A 241 23.38 10.45 4.57
CA GLU A 241 23.04 10.37 3.15
C GLU A 241 22.18 11.55 2.72
N GLN A 242 21.18 11.92 3.53
CA GLN A 242 20.35 13.10 3.30
C GLN A 242 21.20 14.38 3.25
N ALA A 243 22.13 14.57 4.19
CA ALA A 243 23.01 15.73 4.20
C ALA A 243 23.90 15.78 2.95
N HIS A 244 24.44 14.63 2.53
CA HIS A 244 25.23 14.52 1.31
C HIS A 244 24.40 14.82 0.05
N PHE A 245 23.18 14.30 -0.03
CA PHE A 245 22.24 14.57 -1.11
C PHE A 245 21.93 16.07 -1.24
N ILE A 246 21.62 16.73 -0.11
CA ILE A 246 21.35 18.17 -0.08
C ILE A 246 22.57 18.99 -0.57
N ALA A 247 23.78 18.57 -0.17
CA ALA A 247 25.01 19.26 -0.54
C ALA A 247 25.41 19.04 -2.02
N SER A 248 25.16 17.85 -2.57
CA SER A 248 25.65 17.43 -3.89
C SER A 248 24.67 17.63 -5.05
N GLN A 249 23.35 17.65 -4.77
CA GLN A 249 22.31 17.68 -5.81
C GLN A 249 21.56 19.01 -5.99
N PRO A 250 22.04 20.20 -5.56
CA PRO A 250 21.24 21.41 -5.72
C PRO A 250 20.94 21.71 -7.19
N ASN A 251 21.81 21.36 -8.13
CA ASN A 251 21.58 21.65 -9.55
C ASN A 251 20.53 20.71 -10.18
N HIS A 252 20.43 19.45 -9.73
CA HIS A 252 19.54 18.46 -10.32
C HIS A 252 18.06 18.85 -10.19
N TYR A 253 17.66 19.38 -9.03
CA TYR A 253 16.27 19.75 -8.78
C TYR A 253 15.98 21.26 -8.75
N ARG A 254 17.00 22.14 -8.76
CA ARG A 254 16.80 23.61 -8.83
C ARG A 254 16.66 24.14 -10.26
N GLN A 255 17.32 23.54 -11.26
CA GLN A 255 17.44 24.13 -12.60
C GLN A 255 16.47 23.53 -13.63
N GLY A 256 15.21 23.29 -13.24
CA GLY A 256 14.16 22.89 -14.20
C GLY A 256 14.49 21.66 -15.04
N ALA A 257 15.33 20.75 -14.53
CA ALA A 257 15.58 19.48 -15.19
C ALA A 257 14.25 18.73 -15.39
N ASP A 258 14.15 17.92 -16.43
CA ASP A 258 12.95 17.12 -16.75
C ASP A 258 12.61 16.08 -15.67
N GLN A 259 13.42 16.00 -14.62
CA GLN A 259 13.36 14.98 -13.58
C GLN A 259 12.75 15.54 -12.30
N ARG A 260 11.63 14.94 -11.88
CA ARG A 260 10.88 15.27 -10.67
C ARG A 260 10.99 14.15 -9.64
N ALA A 261 10.91 14.51 -8.36
CA ALA A 261 10.80 13.58 -7.25
C ALA A 261 9.63 13.99 -6.33
N ASN A 262 8.59 13.16 -6.28
CA ASN A 262 7.53 13.25 -5.28
C ASN A 262 7.86 12.29 -4.15
N VAL A 263 8.07 12.80 -2.94
CA VAL A 263 8.48 12.03 -1.78
C VAL A 263 7.33 12.02 -0.77
N PHE A 264 6.72 10.85 -0.61
CA PHE A 264 5.63 10.62 0.32
C PHE A 264 6.15 9.84 1.52
N LEU A 265 6.19 10.49 2.68
CA LEU A 265 6.59 9.87 3.94
C LEU A 265 5.34 9.60 4.80
N TYR A 266 5.19 8.35 5.25
CA TYR A 266 4.04 7.93 6.05
C TYR A 266 4.47 7.41 7.42
N ALA A 267 3.62 7.63 8.42
CA ALA A 267 3.70 6.95 9.71
C ALA A 267 2.29 6.76 10.29
N GLY A 268 2.14 5.84 11.24
CA GLY A 268 0.94 5.61 12.03
C GLY A 268 1.05 6.30 13.38
N SER A 269 -0.06 6.84 13.89
CA SER A 269 -0.06 7.59 15.14
C SER A 269 0.30 6.74 16.38
N LEU A 270 0.27 5.41 16.27
CA LEU A 270 0.63 4.49 17.36
C LEU A 270 2.08 3.99 17.26
N GLU A 271 2.88 4.49 16.32
CA GLU A 271 4.26 4.07 16.12
C GLU A 271 5.25 4.68 17.11
N GLU A 272 4.88 5.79 17.76
CA GLU A 272 5.66 6.47 18.76
C GLU A 272 4.73 6.86 19.92
N PRO A 273 5.02 6.46 21.17
CA PRO A 273 4.14 6.74 22.28
C PRO A 273 4.12 8.25 22.56
N SER A 274 2.91 8.78 22.75
CA SER A 274 2.66 10.18 23.07
C SER A 274 2.86 10.54 24.56
N GLY A 275 3.28 9.59 25.41
CA GLY A 275 3.45 9.74 26.87
C GLY A 275 4.32 8.66 27.53
N GLU A 276 4.27 8.56 28.87
CA GLU A 276 5.03 7.56 29.65
C GLU A 276 4.68 6.10 29.30
N ARG A 277 5.68 5.23 29.40
CA ARG A 277 5.63 3.80 29.04
C ARG A 277 4.48 3.06 29.76
N PRO A 278 3.64 2.27 29.06
CA PRO A 278 2.67 1.38 29.71
C PRO A 278 3.34 0.38 30.65
N ALA A 279 2.80 0.22 31.86
CA ALA A 279 3.39 -0.60 32.93
C ALA A 279 3.57 -2.09 32.58
N ASN A 280 2.84 -2.58 31.58
CA ASN A 280 2.86 -3.96 31.08
C ASN A 280 3.70 -4.15 29.80
N ALA A 281 4.45 -3.13 29.35
CA ALA A 281 5.29 -3.25 28.17
C ALA A 281 6.49 -4.19 28.41
N PRO A 282 6.77 -5.17 27.52
CA PRO A 282 7.85 -6.16 27.69
C PRO A 282 9.22 -5.53 28.02
N PRO A 283 10.11 -6.22 28.78
CA PRO A 283 11.36 -5.64 29.29
C PRO A 283 12.44 -5.35 28.23
N THR A 284 12.32 -5.83 27.00
CA THR A 284 13.35 -5.69 25.96
C THR A 284 13.45 -4.24 25.47
N GLY A 285 14.65 -3.66 25.58
CA GLY A 285 14.98 -2.25 25.32
C GLY A 285 14.95 -1.78 23.86
N GLN A 286 14.07 -2.29 23.01
CA GLN A 286 13.88 -1.84 21.61
C GLN A 286 12.65 -0.92 21.49
N ARG A 287 12.67 0.17 22.26
CA ARG A 287 11.50 1.02 22.50
C ARG A 287 11.09 1.82 21.25
N HIS A 288 9.80 1.91 20.99
CA HIS A 288 9.20 2.87 20.05
C HIS A 288 9.66 4.33 20.31
N THR A 289 9.98 4.69 21.56
CA THR A 289 10.59 6.00 21.92
C THR A 289 12.05 6.17 21.49
N VAL A 290 12.83 5.09 21.39
CA VAL A 290 14.24 5.16 20.96
C VAL A 290 14.33 5.26 19.44
N ARG A 291 13.36 4.68 18.73
CA ARG A 291 13.27 4.76 17.27
C ARG A 291 12.88 6.17 16.81
N LEU A 292 12.09 6.91 17.58
CA LEU A 292 11.56 8.23 17.18
C LEU A 292 10.94 8.17 15.78
N GLN A 293 10.12 7.13 15.55
CA GLN A 293 9.65 6.76 14.22
C GLN A 293 8.79 7.86 13.57
N ILE A 294 7.87 8.45 14.33
CA ILE A 294 7.03 9.55 13.83
C ILE A 294 7.89 10.82 13.72
N THR A 295 8.68 11.10 14.75
CA THR A 295 9.50 12.32 14.85
C THR A 295 10.51 12.41 13.69
N ARG A 296 11.34 11.39 13.49
CA ARG A 296 12.36 11.38 12.41
C ARG A 296 11.75 11.44 11.02
N THR A 297 10.65 10.71 10.80
CA THR A 297 9.96 10.69 9.50
C THR A 297 9.39 12.07 9.16
N ARG A 298 8.77 12.74 10.15
CA ARG A 298 8.24 14.09 10.00
C ARG A 298 9.35 15.12 9.75
N GLU A 299 10.41 15.08 10.55
CA GLU A 299 11.54 16.01 10.43
C GLU A 299 12.23 15.90 9.08
N MET A 300 12.45 14.68 8.58
CA MET A 300 13.01 14.45 7.25
C MET A 300 12.12 15.05 6.15
N ALA A 301 10.81 14.81 6.22
CA ALA A 301 9.87 15.38 5.26
C ALA A 301 9.90 16.91 5.25
N GLN A 302 9.95 17.52 6.44
CA GLN A 302 10.03 18.98 6.62
C GLN A 302 11.35 19.55 6.09
N GLN A 303 12.47 18.88 6.33
CA GLN A 303 13.78 19.30 5.82
C GLN A 303 13.83 19.25 4.30
N LEU A 304 13.31 18.18 3.67
CA LEU A 304 13.20 18.09 2.22
C LEU A 304 12.27 19.18 1.65
N GLN A 305 11.15 19.46 2.31
CA GLN A 305 10.23 20.52 1.90
C GLN A 305 10.86 21.92 2.01
N ALA A 306 11.67 22.15 3.05
CA ALA A 306 12.37 23.42 3.29
C ALA A 306 13.44 23.74 2.22
N LEU A 307 13.86 22.76 1.43
CA LEU A 307 14.78 22.98 0.30
C LEU A 307 14.15 23.89 -0.78
N GLN A 308 12.82 23.89 -0.90
CA GLN A 308 12.07 24.63 -1.92
C GLN A 308 12.57 24.39 -3.35
N TRP A 309 13.03 23.17 -3.64
CA TRP A 309 13.44 22.78 -5.00
C TRP A 309 12.20 22.49 -5.83
N PRO A 310 11.92 23.22 -6.93
CA PRO A 310 10.65 23.10 -7.66
C PRO A 310 10.33 21.68 -8.14
N GLN A 311 11.36 20.90 -8.46
CA GLN A 311 11.23 19.53 -8.96
C GLN A 311 11.26 18.47 -7.85
N LEU A 312 11.44 18.84 -6.58
CA LEU A 312 11.35 17.91 -5.44
C LEU A 312 10.24 18.36 -4.51
N GLN A 313 9.19 17.55 -4.42
CA GLN A 313 8.05 17.78 -3.53
C GLN A 313 8.07 16.71 -2.45
N SER A 314 7.93 17.12 -1.18
CA SER A 314 7.92 16.23 -0.03
C SER A 314 6.65 16.45 0.79
N SER A 315 6.01 15.37 1.21
CA SER A 315 4.87 15.40 2.12
C SER A 315 5.00 14.36 3.24
N PHE A 316 4.45 14.70 4.40
CA PHE A 316 4.31 13.79 5.53
C PHE A 316 2.84 13.52 5.83
N HIS A 317 2.48 12.25 5.94
CA HIS A 317 1.13 11.81 6.25
C HIS A 317 1.14 10.93 7.50
N LEU A 318 0.39 11.36 8.52
CA LEU A 318 0.17 10.57 9.74
C LEU A 318 -1.20 9.89 9.65
N TRP A 319 -1.21 8.57 9.62
CA TRP A 319 -2.44 7.79 9.69
C TRP A 319 -2.93 7.71 11.14
N PRO A 320 -4.17 8.15 11.44
CA PRO A 320 -4.72 8.04 12.77
C PRO A 320 -4.97 6.57 13.12
N ASP A 321 -4.71 6.23 14.38
CA ASP A 321 -5.00 4.95 15.02
C ASP A 321 -4.30 3.72 14.40
N LEU A 322 -3.29 3.92 13.55
CA LEU A 322 -2.54 2.83 12.93
C LEU A 322 -1.25 2.53 13.68
N THR A 323 -0.97 1.23 13.86
CA THR A 323 0.33 0.73 14.33
C THR A 323 1.34 0.63 13.18
N HIS A 324 2.58 0.26 13.49
CA HIS A 324 3.64 0.08 12.49
C HIS A 324 3.25 -0.87 11.36
N GLY A 325 2.55 -1.97 11.64
CA GLY A 325 2.12 -2.91 10.60
C GLY A 325 0.94 -2.38 9.79
N ASP A 326 -0.01 -1.72 10.45
CA ASP A 326 -1.27 -1.31 9.84
C ASP A 326 -1.10 -0.18 8.82
N THR A 327 -0.02 0.59 8.91
CA THR A 327 0.29 1.69 7.96
C THR A 327 0.59 1.19 6.55
N MET A 328 1.01 -0.07 6.40
CA MET A 328 1.43 -0.66 5.13
C MET A 328 0.30 -0.56 4.09
N MET A 329 -0.89 -1.09 4.40
CA MET A 329 -1.98 -1.21 3.45
C MET A 329 -2.55 0.14 2.96
N PRO A 330 -2.97 1.09 3.81
CA PRO A 330 -3.51 2.37 3.33
C PRO A 330 -2.48 3.18 2.54
N SER A 331 -1.20 3.12 2.93
CA SER A 331 -0.12 3.77 2.17
C SER A 331 0.10 3.11 0.82
N LEU A 332 0.01 1.77 0.73
CA LEU A 332 0.10 1.02 -0.53
C LEU A 332 -1.06 1.37 -1.48
N MET A 333 -2.28 1.44 -0.93
CA MET A 333 -3.47 1.83 -1.69
C MET A 333 -3.35 3.26 -2.23
N GLN A 334 -2.80 4.18 -1.43
CA GLN A 334 -2.52 5.55 -1.84
C GLN A 334 -1.44 5.58 -2.94
N ALA A 335 -0.37 4.80 -2.80
CA ALA A 335 0.70 4.74 -3.80
C ALA A 335 0.20 4.27 -5.16
N VAL A 336 -0.52 3.14 -5.20
CA VAL A 336 -1.14 2.64 -6.44
C VAL A 336 -2.13 3.66 -7.02
N GLY A 337 -2.94 4.29 -6.15
CA GLY A 337 -3.87 5.35 -6.54
C GLY A 337 -3.16 6.52 -7.23
N ASN A 338 -2.13 7.07 -6.58
CA ASN A 338 -1.31 8.16 -7.11
C ASN A 338 -0.66 7.79 -8.45
N MET A 339 -0.09 6.58 -8.56
CA MET A 339 0.51 6.12 -9.82
C MET A 339 -0.52 5.99 -10.94
N SER A 340 -1.78 5.73 -10.61
CA SER A 340 -2.88 5.64 -11.56
C SER A 340 -3.54 7.00 -11.86
N MET A 341 -3.18 8.09 -11.16
CA MET A 341 -3.77 9.41 -11.43
C MET A 341 -3.35 9.92 -12.82
N PRO A 342 -4.26 10.40 -13.68
CA PRO A 342 -3.88 11.03 -14.94
C PRO A 342 -3.04 12.29 -14.73
N LYS A 343 -2.09 12.56 -15.64
CA LYS A 343 -1.25 13.78 -15.59
C LYS A 343 -2.06 15.08 -15.56
N ALA A 344 -3.23 15.07 -16.19
CA ALA A 344 -4.25 16.09 -16.04
C ALA A 344 -5.58 15.39 -15.77
N TRP A 345 -6.07 15.45 -14.53
CA TRP A 345 -7.52 15.45 -14.33
C TRP A 345 -7.99 16.72 -15.04
N LYS A 346 -8.49 16.62 -16.28
CA LYS A 346 -9.16 17.76 -16.92
C LYS A 346 -10.11 18.34 -15.89
N ASP A 347 -9.83 19.54 -15.41
CA ASP A 347 -10.68 20.45 -14.62
C ASP A 347 -12.05 19.90 -14.24
N ALA A 348 -12.09 18.81 -13.49
CA ALA A 348 -13.33 18.28 -12.97
C ALA A 348 -13.52 18.96 -11.62
N ASP A 349 -13.71 20.28 -11.69
CA ASP A 349 -14.70 20.86 -10.81
C ASP A 349 -16.02 20.16 -11.12
N TYR A 350 -16.31 19.08 -10.37
CA TYR A 350 -17.61 18.44 -10.35
C TYR A 350 -18.68 19.33 -9.67
N GLY A 351 -18.44 20.63 -9.57
CA GLY A 351 -19.23 21.57 -8.77
C GLY A 351 -18.99 21.42 -7.27
N LEU A 352 -17.90 20.77 -6.84
CA LEU A 352 -17.57 20.56 -5.43
C LEU A 352 -16.67 21.66 -4.85
N ARG A 353 -16.17 22.59 -5.68
CA ARG A 353 -15.50 23.81 -5.22
C ARG A 353 -16.48 24.99 -5.21
N ARG A 354 -17.49 24.92 -4.33
CA ARG A 354 -18.30 26.04 -3.82
C ARG A 354 -18.62 25.68 -2.35
N GLU A 355 -18.39 26.46 -1.32
CA GLU A 355 -18.15 27.90 -1.10
C GLU A 355 -17.08 28.10 -0.02
#